data_AF-A0A6G1KFY0-F1
#
_entry.id   AF-A0A6G1KFY0-F1
#
_cell.length_a   1.000
_cell.length_b   1.000
_cell.length_c   1.000
_cell.angle_alpha   90.00
_cell.angle_beta   90.00
_cell.angle_gamma   90.00
#
_symmetry.space_group_name_H-M   'P 1'
#
loop_
_entity.id
_entity.type
_entity.pdbx_description
1 polymer ?
#
loop_
_entity_poly.entity_id
_entity_poly.type
_entity_poly.pdbx_seq_one_letter_code
_entity_poly.pdbx_strand_id
1 'polypeptide(L)'
;MVSSTITRSLLIVSHFLTWASSGIVVGITAYFLNNFPHDQHLTFEIIIAALTLGCWIPSFILPIISPKKSYFLPLNLIFSYLWLTSFIFAAQDYNESDCASNAPTGGSCSLKLCSEAFIFIAL
;
A
#
# COMPACT_ATOMS: atom_id res chain seq x y z
N MET A 1 2.83 2.87 31.22
CA MET A 1 3.32 1.57 30.72
C MET A 1 2.15 0.90 30.01
N VAL A 2 2.09 0.98 28.67
CA VAL A 2 1.02 0.32 27.90
C VAL A 2 1.26 -1.19 27.94
N SER A 3 0.22 -1.97 28.22
CA SER A 3 0.31 -3.43 28.36
C SER A 3 0.90 -4.08 27.10
N SER A 4 1.91 -4.94 27.27
CA SER A 4 2.65 -5.58 26.19
C SER A 4 1.76 -6.40 25.24
N THR A 5 0.64 -6.92 25.75
CA THR A 5 -0.37 -7.65 24.97
C THR A 5 -1.13 -6.72 24.03
N ILE A 6 -1.50 -5.51 24.47
CA ILE A 6 -2.23 -4.52 23.66
C ILE A 6 -1.35 -4.00 22.52
N THR A 7 -0.08 -3.70 22.80
CA THR A 7 0.85 -3.27 21.75
C THR A 7 1.07 -4.37 20.71
N ARG A 8 1.11 -5.62 21.14
CA ARG A 8 1.33 -6.77 20.25
C ARG A 8 0.11 -7.08 19.39
N SER A 9 -1.10 -7.00 19.95
CA SER A 9 -2.33 -7.16 19.18
C SER A 9 -2.52 -6.03 18.16
N LEU A 10 -2.27 -4.78 18.56
CA LEU A 10 -2.35 -3.63 17.66
C LEU A 10 -1.39 -3.78 16.48
N LEU A 11 -0.15 -4.21 16.75
CA LEU A 11 0.87 -4.38 15.72
C LEU A 11 0.51 -5.49 14.72
N ILE A 12 -0.10 -6.59 15.17
CA ILE A 12 -0.60 -7.66 14.29
C ILE A 12 -1.75 -7.13 13.41
N VAL A 13 -2.70 -6.40 14.00
CA VAL A 13 -3.84 -5.83 13.26
C VAL A 13 -3.36 -4.81 12.23
N SER A 14 -2.41 -3.94 12.58
CA SER A 14 -1.80 -2.99 11.65
C SER A 14 -1.17 -3.73 10.48
N HIS A 15 -0.27 -4.68 10.71
CA HIS A 15 0.35 -5.44 9.61
C HIS A 15 -0.66 -6.21 8.76
N PHE A 16 -1.74 -6.71 9.36
CA PHE A 16 -2.83 -7.34 8.62
C PHE A 16 -3.56 -6.36 7.71
N LEU A 17 -3.91 -5.17 8.22
CA LEU A 17 -4.52 -4.11 7.43
C LEU A 17 -3.61 -3.70 6.27
N THR A 18 -2.32 -3.56 6.52
CA THR A 18 -1.38 -3.15 5.49
C THR A 18 -1.23 -4.19 4.38
N TRP A 19 -1.21 -5.48 4.73
CA TRP A 19 -1.19 -6.58 3.75
C TRP A 19 -2.52 -6.72 2.99
N ALA A 20 -3.66 -6.55 3.67
CA ALA A 20 -4.96 -6.57 3.01
C ALA A 20 -5.11 -5.41 2.02
N SER A 21 -4.68 -4.20 2.42
CA SER A 21 -4.67 -3.01 1.58
C SER A 21 -3.77 -3.18 0.36
N SER A 22 -2.58 -3.78 0.50
CA SER A 22 -1.69 -4.01 -0.64
C SER A 22 -2.33 -4.94 -1.68
N GLY A 23 -3.07 -5.96 -1.25
CA GLY A 23 -3.81 -6.85 -2.16
C GLY A 23 -4.90 -6.12 -2.97
N ILE A 24 -5.61 -5.20 -2.32
CA ILE A 24 -6.64 -4.37 -2.97
C ILE A 24 -5.99 -3.42 -3.99
N VAL A 25 -4.90 -2.75 -3.61
CA VAL A 25 -4.17 -1.82 -4.51
C VAL A 25 -3.60 -2.57 -5.71
N VAL A 26 -3.02 -3.76 -5.55
CA VAL A 26 -2.59 -4.60 -6.68
C VAL A 26 -3.77 -4.92 -7.61
N GLY A 27 -4.94 -5.26 -7.07
CA GLY A 27 -6.11 -5.57 -7.87
C GLY A 27 -6.61 -4.37 -8.70
N ILE A 28 -6.70 -3.20 -8.08
CA ILE A 28 -7.16 -1.97 -8.75
C ILE A 28 -6.14 -1.50 -9.79
N THR A 29 -4.85 -1.44 -9.44
CA THR A 29 -3.79 -1.01 -10.35
C THR A 29 -3.58 -2.00 -11.50
N ALA A 30 -3.70 -3.32 -11.28
CA ALA A 30 -3.66 -4.31 -12.35
C ALA A 30 -4.85 -4.17 -13.31
N TYR A 31 -6.05 -3.88 -12.79
CA TYR A 31 -7.21 -3.58 -13.62
C TYR A 31 -6.95 -2.33 -14.47
N PHE A 32 -6.36 -1.28 -13.90
CA PHE A 32 -6.04 -0.08 -14.66
C PHE A 32 -4.97 -0.35 -15.74
N LEU A 33 -3.91 -1.09 -15.41
CA LEU A 33 -2.83 -1.41 -16.33
C LEU A 33 -3.29 -2.25 -17.55
N ASN A 34 -4.29 -3.12 -17.36
CA ASN A 34 -4.82 -3.96 -18.44
C ASN A 34 -5.76 -3.22 -19.40
N ASN A 35 -6.45 -2.17 -18.93
CA ASN A 35 -7.52 -1.51 -19.69
C ASN A 35 -7.17 -0.10 -20.17
N PHE A 36 -6.12 0.52 -19.64
CA PHE A 36 -5.79 1.93 -19.86
C PHE A 36 -4.31 2.12 -20.26
N PRO A 37 -3.93 3.30 -20.79
CA PRO A 37 -2.53 3.60 -21.09
C PRO A 37 -1.62 3.37 -19.88
N HIS A 38 -0.42 2.87 -20.19
CA HIS A 38 0.55 2.50 -19.17
C HIS A 38 1.25 3.76 -18.65
N ASP A 39 0.82 4.23 -17.48
CA ASP A 39 1.45 5.35 -16.80
C ASP A 39 2.57 4.89 -15.87
N GLN A 40 3.62 5.72 -15.76
CA GLN A 40 4.79 5.43 -14.92
C GLN A 40 4.44 5.43 -13.43
N HIS A 41 3.58 6.34 -12.99
CA HIS A 41 3.10 6.39 -11.61
C HIS A 41 2.32 5.13 -11.25
N LEU A 42 1.41 4.69 -12.12
CA LEU A 42 0.63 3.47 -11.92
C LEU A 42 1.51 2.20 -11.87
N THR A 43 2.58 2.18 -12.69
CA THR A 43 3.59 1.11 -12.66
C THR A 43 4.38 1.11 -11.35
N PHE A 44 4.67 2.29 -10.78
CA PHE A 44 5.30 2.38 -9.47
C PHE A 44 4.38 1.83 -8.37
N GLU A 45 3.11 2.25 -8.35
CA GLU A 45 2.11 1.80 -7.36
C GLU A 45 1.98 0.27 -7.33
N ILE A 46 1.82 -0.36 -8.50
CA ILE A 46 1.65 -1.82 -8.59
C ILE A 46 2.91 -2.57 -8.14
N ILE A 47 4.12 -2.06 -8.42
CA ILE A 47 5.37 -2.70 -7.98
C ILE A 47 5.49 -2.66 -6.45
N ILE A 48 5.24 -1.50 -5.83
CA ILE A 48 5.30 -1.38 -4.36
C ILE A 48 4.22 -2.24 -3.70
N ALA A 49 3.01 -2.23 -4.24
CA ALA A 49 1.91 -3.03 -3.73
C ALA A 49 2.19 -4.54 -3.88
N ALA A 50 2.76 -5.00 -5.00
CA ALA A 50 3.11 -6.40 -5.23
C ALA A 50 4.30 -6.87 -4.38
N LEU A 51 5.35 -6.04 -4.23
CA LEU A 51 6.46 -6.30 -3.32
C LEU A 51 5.95 -6.42 -1.88
N THR A 52 5.06 -5.52 -1.48
CA THR A 52 4.42 -5.57 -0.17
C THR A 52 3.57 -6.83 -0.02
N LEU A 53 2.75 -7.19 -0.99
CA LEU A 53 1.92 -8.40 -0.92
C LEU A 53 2.74 -9.69 -0.81
N GLY A 54 3.84 -9.80 -1.57
CA GLY A 54 4.71 -10.99 -1.59
C GLY A 54 5.68 -11.05 -0.41
N CYS A 55 6.38 -9.95 -0.12
CA CYS A 55 7.37 -9.90 0.95
C CYS A 55 6.76 -9.79 2.35
N TRP A 56 5.46 -9.51 2.49
CA TRP A 56 4.83 -9.32 3.80
C TRP A 56 4.15 -10.57 4.37
N ILE A 57 3.98 -11.64 3.58
CA ILE A 57 3.53 -12.96 4.05
C ILE A 57 4.37 -13.47 5.25
N PRO A 58 5.72 -13.34 5.27
CA PRO A 58 6.55 -13.71 6.42
C PRO A 58 6.28 -12.91 7.70
N SER A 59 5.83 -11.64 7.63
CA SER A 59 5.63 -10.84 8.86
C SER A 59 4.45 -11.26 9.70
N PHE A 60 3.52 -12.07 9.17
CA PHE A 60 2.51 -12.75 9.99
C PHE A 60 3.08 -13.86 10.86
N ILE A 61 4.12 -14.55 10.36
CA ILE A 61 4.71 -15.73 10.98
C ILE A 61 5.78 -15.33 12.01
N LEU A 62 6.48 -14.23 11.77
CA LEU A 62 7.57 -13.73 12.61
C LEU A 62 7.22 -13.34 14.07
N PRO A 63 6.08 -12.69 14.39
CA PRO A 63 5.72 -12.39 15.79
C PRO A 63 5.42 -13.65 16.62
N ILE A 64 5.37 -14.83 16.00
CA ILE A 64 5.20 -16.13 16.65
C ILE A 64 6.56 -16.78 16.97
N ILE A 65 7.62 -16.50 16.20
CA ILE A 65 8.87 -17.28 16.23
C ILE A 65 10.02 -16.57 16.97
N SER A 66 10.14 -15.23 16.94
CA SER A 66 11.24 -14.59 17.68
C SER A 66 11.01 -13.12 18.04
N PRO A 67 11.26 -12.70 19.31
CA PRO A 67 11.09 -11.31 19.76
C PRO A 67 12.22 -10.35 19.34
N LYS A 68 13.14 -10.75 18.44
CA LYS A 68 14.22 -9.88 17.95
C LYS A 68 13.68 -8.88 16.91
N LYS A 69 12.92 -7.88 17.39
CA LYS A 69 12.28 -6.80 16.63
C LYS A 69 13.25 -5.88 15.85
N SER A 70 14.54 -5.90 16.18
CA SER A 70 15.50 -4.88 15.71
C SER A 70 15.75 -4.89 14.20
N TYR A 71 15.78 -6.06 13.55
CA TYR A 71 16.12 -6.16 12.12
C TYR A 71 14.98 -5.72 11.18
N PHE A 72 13.73 -5.72 11.65
CA PHE A 72 12.57 -5.34 10.84
C PHE A 72 12.28 -3.83 10.84
N LEU A 73 12.87 -3.09 11.78
CA LEU A 73 12.68 -1.65 11.90
C LEU A 73 13.13 -0.86 10.66
N PRO A 74 14.33 -1.09 10.08
CA PRO A 74 14.73 -0.39 8.85
C PRO A 74 13.88 -0.80 7.64
N LEU A 75 13.46 -2.07 7.55
CA LEU A 75 12.65 -2.55 6.44
C LEU A 75 11.25 -1.91 6.45
N ASN A 76 10.60 -1.85 7.62
CA ASN A 76 9.31 -1.15 7.77
C ASN A 76 9.43 0.33 7.41
N LEU A 77 10.55 0.99 7.74
CA LEU A 77 10.77 2.40 7.40
C LEU A 77 10.93 2.62 5.90
N ILE A 78 11.65 1.74 5.20
CA ILE A 78 11.78 1.79 3.73
C ILE A 78 10.40 1.62 3.07
N PHE A 79 9.64 0.59 3.48
CA PHE A 79 8.31 0.37 2.91
C PHE A 79 7.36 1.53 3.20
N SER A 80 7.35 2.08 4.42
CA SER A 80 6.55 3.25 4.75
C SER A 80 6.90 4.46 3.85
N TYR A 81 8.17 4.70 3.57
CA TYR A 81 8.58 5.76 2.64
C TYR A 81 8.13 5.51 1.19
N LEU A 82 8.19 4.25 0.73
CA LEU A 82 7.72 3.86 -0.60
C LEU A 82 6.20 4.03 -0.72
N TRP A 83 5.44 3.64 0.30
CA TRP A 83 3.99 3.86 0.36
C TRP A 83 3.64 5.35 0.43
N LEU A 84 4.38 6.15 1.19
CA LEU A 84 4.22 7.61 1.20
C LEU A 84 4.46 8.22 -0.18
N THR A 85 5.49 7.76 -0.89
CA THR A 85 5.77 8.23 -2.25
C THR A 85 4.64 7.83 -3.22
N SER A 86 4.13 6.61 -3.11
CA SER A 86 2.96 6.13 -3.86
C SER A 86 1.73 7.00 -3.59
N PHE A 87 1.50 7.37 -2.32
CA PHE A 87 0.38 8.24 -1.93
C PHE A 87 0.50 9.63 -2.55
N ILE A 88 1.69 10.21 -2.58
CA ILE A 88 1.92 11.54 -3.19
C ILE A 88 1.61 11.50 -4.69
N PHE A 89 2.04 10.46 -5.40
CA PHE A 89 1.74 10.32 -6.83
C PHE A 89 0.25 10.11 -7.09
N ALA A 90 -0.41 9.24 -6.31
CA ALA A 90 -1.86 9.05 -6.38
C ALA A 90 -2.62 10.37 -6.14
N ALA A 91 -2.21 11.15 -5.14
CA ALA A 91 -2.84 12.42 -4.81
C ALA A 91 -2.65 13.48 -5.91
N GLN A 92 -1.47 13.52 -6.54
CA GLN A 92 -1.23 14.40 -7.69
C GLN A 92 -2.10 14.00 -8.88
N ASP A 93 -2.09 12.71 -9.24
CA ASP A 93 -2.82 12.23 -10.42
C ASP A 93 -4.34 12.30 -10.23
N TYR A 94 -4.86 12.05 -9.03
CA TYR A 94 -6.31 11.94 -8.80
C TYR A 94 -6.97 13.22 -8.30
N ASN A 95 -6.23 14.15 -7.65
CA ASN A 95 -6.80 15.31 -6.97
C ASN A 95 -6.36 16.68 -7.55
N GLU A 96 -5.37 16.74 -8.44
CA GLU A 96 -4.88 18.01 -9.00
C GLU A 96 -5.89 18.68 -9.95
N SER A 97 -6.71 17.92 -10.67
CA SER A 97 -7.72 18.47 -11.61
C SER A 97 -8.83 17.45 -11.96
N ASP A 98 -9.46 17.57 -13.14
CA ASP A 98 -10.62 16.76 -13.52
C ASP A 98 -10.27 15.26 -13.57
N CYS A 99 -10.87 14.50 -12.65
CA CYS A 99 -10.52 13.12 -12.34
C CYS A 99 -10.63 12.15 -13.54
N ALA A 100 -11.49 12.49 -14.52
CA ALA A 100 -11.64 11.73 -15.77
C ALA A 100 -10.49 11.96 -16.76
N SER A 101 -9.85 13.13 -16.68
CA SER A 101 -8.86 13.65 -17.62
C SER A 101 -7.41 13.32 -17.22
N ASN A 102 -7.17 13.03 -15.94
CA ASN A 102 -5.84 12.73 -15.43
C ASN A 102 -5.50 11.23 -15.51
N ALA A 103 -4.19 10.94 -15.48
CA ALA A 103 -3.62 9.60 -15.48
C ALA A 103 -4.23 8.70 -14.37
N PRO A 104 -4.62 7.45 -14.67
CA PRO A 104 -4.86 6.88 -15.99
C PRO A 104 -6.14 7.45 -16.65
N THR A 105 -6.02 7.88 -17.90
CA THR A 105 -7.13 8.48 -18.65
C THR A 105 -8.24 7.46 -18.92
N GLY A 106 -9.50 7.79 -18.60
CA GLY A 106 -10.66 6.92 -18.85
C GLY A 106 -11.09 5.99 -17.70
N GLY A 107 -10.36 5.96 -16.58
CA GLY A 107 -10.74 5.18 -15.39
C GLY A 107 -11.85 5.85 -14.55
N SER A 108 -12.70 5.06 -13.89
CA SER A 108 -13.72 5.64 -13.00
C SER A 108 -13.07 6.34 -11.81
N CYS A 109 -13.49 7.58 -11.53
CA CYS A 109 -12.94 8.37 -10.42
C CYS A 109 -13.09 7.67 -9.07
N SER A 110 -14.19 6.93 -8.88
CA SER A 110 -14.42 6.17 -7.64
C SER A 110 -13.36 5.09 -7.40
N LEU A 111 -12.84 4.43 -8.45
CA LEU A 111 -11.78 3.43 -8.32
C LEU A 111 -10.42 4.09 -8.02
N LYS A 112 -10.16 5.27 -8.60
CA LYS A 112 -8.94 6.05 -8.34
C LYS A 112 -8.86 6.50 -6.88
N LEU A 113 -9.93 7.13 -6.39
CA LEU A 113 -10.05 7.55 -4.98
C LEU A 113 -10.04 6.36 -4.01
N CYS A 114 -10.62 5.22 -4.42
CA CYS A 114 -10.53 3.98 -3.66
C CYS A 114 -9.08 3.51 -3.55
N SER A 115 -8.32 3.51 -4.66
CA SER A 115 -6.89 3.18 -4.66
C SER A 115 -6.12 4.08 -3.69
N GLU A 116 -6.30 5.40 -3.76
CA GLU A 116 -5.65 6.37 -2.88
C GLU A 116 -5.94 6.10 -1.39
N ALA A 117 -7.19 5.83 -1.05
CA ALA A 117 -7.58 5.53 0.33
C ALA A 117 -6.88 4.26 0.86
N PHE A 118 -6.77 3.21 0.04
CA PHE A 118 -6.09 1.98 0.44
C PHE A 118 -4.56 2.13 0.46
N ILE A 119 -3.99 2.96 -0.40
CA ILE A 119 -2.57 3.36 -0.33
C ILE A 119 -2.29 4.07 1.00
N PHE A 120 -3.19 4.94 1.46
CA PHE A 120 -3.06 5.62 2.75
C PHE A 120 -3.16 4.65 3.94
N ILE A 121 -4.07 3.67 3.90
CA ILE A 121 -4.19 2.63 4.93
C ILE A 121 -2.95 1.71 4.94
N ALA A 122 -2.29 1.58 3.79
CA ALA A 122 -1.09 0.77 3.65
C ALA A 122 0.20 1.44 4.18
N LEU A 123 0.13 2.70 4.63
CA LEU A 123 1.23 3.43 5.26
C LEU A 123 1.45 3.02 6.73
#